data_AF-A0A964FYW7-F1
#
_entry.id   AF-A0A964FYW7-F1
#
_cell.length_a   1.000
_cell.length_b   1.000
_cell.length_c   1.000
_cell.angle_alpha   90.00
_cell.angle_beta   90.00
_cell.angle_gamma   90.00
#
_symmetry.space_group_name_H-M   'P 1'
#
loop_
_entity.id
_entity.type
_entity.pdbx_description
1 polymer ?
#
loop_
_entity_poly.entity_id
_entity_poly.type
_entity_poly.pdbx_seq_one_letter_code
_entity_poly.pdbx_strand_id
1 'polypeptide(L)' 'MNITELKTAVRELPQNELAEFFEWLEEFQESLWDRQIEEDLKAGKFDPLIRQAEQAFSEGKCREI' A
#
# COMPACT_ATOMS: atom_id res chain seq x y z
N MET A 1 11.31 21.60 -8.37
CA MET A 1 12.09 20.74 -7.46
C MET A 1 12.20 19.36 -8.10
N ASN A 2 13.41 18.90 -8.38
CA ASN A 2 13.69 17.55 -8.88
C ASN A 2 13.97 16.58 -7.70
N ILE A 3 14.10 15.29 -7.98
CA ILE A 3 14.30 14.28 -6.94
C ILE A 3 15.62 14.46 -6.17
N THR A 4 16.64 15.00 -6.81
CA THR A 4 17.94 15.28 -6.18
C THR A 4 17.81 16.43 -5.20
N GLU A 5 17.14 17.52 -5.59
CA GLU A 5 16.86 18.68 -4.75
C GLU A 5 16.00 18.30 -3.54
N LEU A 6 14.97 17.46 -3.72
CA LEU A 6 14.15 16.96 -2.62
C LEU A 6 14.97 16.12 -1.63
N LYS A 7 15.83 15.21 -2.12
CA LYS A 7 16.70 14.40 -1.25
C LYS A 7 17.66 15.26 -0.43
N THR A 8 18.17 16.36 -1.00
CA THR A 8 18.99 17.31 -0.26
C THR A 8 18.16 18.00 0.81
N ALA A 9 16.98 18.53 0.48
CA ALA A 9 16.11 19.20 1.44
C ALA A 9 15.74 18.28 2.62
N VAL A 10 15.38 17.02 2.35
CA VAL A 10 15.06 16.04 3.40
C VAL A 10 16.26 15.74 4.31
N ARG A 11 17.49 15.75 3.77
CA ARG A 11 18.71 15.55 4.57
C ARG A 11 19.05 16.74 5.46
N GLU A 12 18.57 17.93 5.11
CA GLU A 12 18.82 19.17 5.85
C GLU A 12 17.76 19.43 6.93
N LEU A 13 16.69 18.62 6.98
CA LEU A 13 15.65 18.75 7.99
C LEU A 13 16.20 18.52 9.42
N PRO A 14 15.82 19.37 10.38
CA PRO A 14 15.98 19.09 11.80
C PRO A 14 15.33 17.75 12.19
N GLN A 15 15.84 17.11 13.24
CA GLN A 15 15.38 15.77 13.64
C GLN A 15 13.87 15.70 13.92
N ASN A 16 13.27 16.75 14.48
CA ASN A 16 11.83 16.83 14.74
C ASN A 16 11.02 16.90 13.45
N GLU A 17 11.44 17.70 12.47
CA GLU A 17 10.76 17.82 11.18
C GLU A 17 10.96 16.56 10.33
N LEU A 18 12.11 15.90 10.45
CA LEU A 18 12.36 14.63 9.80
C LEU A 18 11.46 13.51 10.35
N ALA A 19 11.20 13.52 11.66
CA ALA A 19 10.27 12.57 12.28
C ALA A 19 8.83 12.79 11.79
N GLU A 20 8.35 14.04 11.78
CA GLU A 20 7.04 14.42 11.23
C GLU A 20 6.92 14.06 9.75
N PHE A 21 7.98 14.29 8.97
CA PHE A 21 8.02 13.91 7.56
C PHE A 21 7.86 12.40 7.36
N PHE A 22 8.49 11.57 8.20
CA PHE A 22 8.36 10.11 8.08
C PHE A 22 6.98 9.60 8.49
N GLU A 23 6.37 10.16 9.53
CA GLU A 23 5.00 9.84 9.93
C GLU A 23 4.02 10.13 8.80
N TRP A 24 4.12 11.34 8.21
CA TRP A 24 3.31 11.68 7.05
C TRP A 24 3.60 10.80 5.82
N LEU A 25 4.87 10.43 5.59
CA LEU A 25 5.25 9.63 4.43
C LEU A 25 4.66 8.21 4.53
N GLU A 26 4.56 7.64 5.73
CA GLU A 26 3.90 6.36 5.97
C GLU A 26 2.43 6.41 5.55
N GLU A 27 1.67 7.38 6.03
CA GLU A 27 0.26 7.59 5.64
C GLU A 27 0.11 7.80 4.12
N PHE A 28 1.03 8.57 3.52
CA PHE A 28 1.03 8.78 2.08
C PHE A 28 1.28 7.47 1.32
N GLN A 29 2.21 6.65 1.77
CA GLN A 29 2.47 5.34 1.17
C GLN A 29 1.28 4.40 1.31
N GLU A 30 0.62 4.36 2.46
CA GLU A 30 -0.63 3.61 2.66
C GLU A 30 -1.71 4.05 1.67
N SER A 31 -1.88 5.37 1.49
CA SER A 31 -2.88 5.90 0.53
C SER A 31 -2.59 5.49 -0.93
N LEU A 32 -1.31 5.38 -1.30
CA LEU A 32 -0.92 4.90 -2.63
C LEU A 32 -1.18 3.41 -2.77
N TRP A 33 -0.97 2.63 -1.71
CA TRP A 33 -1.28 1.21 -1.68
C TRP A 33 -2.78 0.96 -1.83
N ASP A 34 -3.62 1.68 -1.09
CA ASP A 34 -5.08 1.59 -1.20
C ASP A 34 -5.53 1.86 -2.64
N ARG A 35 -5.00 2.93 -3.25
CA ARG A 35 -5.31 3.27 -4.63
C ARG A 35 -4.90 2.18 -5.62
N GLN A 36 -3.71 1.61 -5.45
CA GLN A 36 -3.22 0.54 -6.31
C GLN A 36 -4.07 -0.73 -6.16
N ILE A 37 -4.46 -1.08 -4.94
CA ILE A 37 -5.34 -2.22 -4.66
C ILE A 37 -6.69 -2.03 -5.35
N GLU A 38 -7.29 -0.85 -5.26
CA GLU A 38 -8.55 -0.56 -5.94
C GLU A 38 -8.43 -0.66 -7.46
N GLU A 39 -7.36 -0.14 -8.05
CA GLU A 39 -7.10 -0.21 -9.48
C GLU A 39 -6.89 -1.67 -9.93
N ASP A 40 -6.14 -2.45 -9.16
CA ASP A 40 -5.87 -3.86 -9.44
C ASP A 40 -7.13 -4.73 -9.31
N LEU A 41 -7.98 -4.41 -8.34
CA LEU A 41 -9.30 -5.02 -8.19
C LEU A 41 -10.18 -4.70 -9.41
N LYS A 42 -10.25 -3.44 -9.83
CA LYS A 42 -11.02 -3.01 -11.03
C LYS A 42 -10.47 -3.64 -12.31
N ALA A 43 -9.17 -3.90 -12.38
CA ALA A 43 -8.51 -4.58 -13.48
C ALA A 43 -8.69 -6.11 -13.46
N GLY A 44 -9.36 -6.68 -12.45
CA GLY A 44 -9.59 -8.11 -12.32
C GLY A 44 -8.35 -8.93 -11.97
N LYS A 45 -7.26 -8.28 -11.49
CA LYS A 45 -6.00 -8.98 -11.16
C LYS A 45 -6.17 -9.98 -10.01
N PHE A 46 -7.14 -9.74 -9.12
CA PHE A 46 -7.44 -10.61 -7.99
C PHE A 46 -8.46 -11.71 -8.31
N ASP A 47 -9.09 -11.71 -9.49
CA ASP A 47 -10.07 -12.73 -9.89
C ASP A 47 -9.58 -14.18 -9.74
N PRO A 48 -8.30 -14.52 -10.04
CA PRO A 48 -7.82 -15.88 -9.84
C PRO A 48 -7.79 -16.28 -8.37
N LEU A 49 -7.40 -15.35 -7.48
CA LEU A 49 -7.34 -15.56 -6.04
C LEU A 49 -8.74 -15.67 -5.44
N ILE A 50 -9.67 -14.82 -5.90
CA ILE A 50 -11.08 -14.87 -5.49
C ILE A 50 -11.68 -16.23 -5.83
N ARG A 51 -11.52 -16.70 -7.08
CA ARG A 51 -12.01 -18.02 -7.50
C ARG A 51 -11.39 -19.16 -6.69
N GLN A 52 -10.10 -19.08 -6.39
CA GLN A 52 -9.43 -20.07 -5.56
C GLN A 52 -10.01 -20.11 -4.14
N ALA A 53 -10.27 -18.94 -3.56
CA ALA A 53 -10.88 -18.83 -2.23
C ALA A 53 -12.31 -19.38 -2.22
N GLU A 54 -13.13 -19.05 -3.22
CA GLU A 54 -14.49 -19.58 -3.39
C GLU A 54 -14.51 -21.10 -3.53
N GLN A 55 -13.57 -21.66 -4.30
CA GLN A 55 -13.43 -23.11 -4.45
C GLN A 55 -13.04 -23.76 -3.12
N ALA A 56 -12.03 -23.24 -2.43
CA ALA A 56 -11.59 -23.77 -1.15
C ALA A 56 -12.70 -23.73 -0.08
N PHE A 57 -13.49 -22.65 -0.09
CA PHE A 57 -14.66 -22.51 0.79
C PHE A 57 -15.72 -23.57 0.48
N SER A 58 -16.04 -23.75 -0.80
CA SER A 58 -17.02 -24.74 -1.25
C SER A 58 -16.59 -26.18 -0.95
N GLU A 59 -15.29 -26.45 -0.94
CA GLU A 59 -14.69 -27.74 -0.59
C GLU A 59 -14.56 -27.96 0.93
N GLY A 60 -15.03 -27.02 1.76
CA GLY A 60 -14.93 -27.12 3.23
C GLY A 60 -13.49 -27.03 3.75
N LYS A 61 -12.56 -26.50 2.95
CA LYS A 61 -11.15 -26.32 3.31
C LYS A 61 -10.87 -24.98 4.01
N CYS A 62 -11.91 -24.19 4.24
CA CYS A 62 -11.85 -22.93 4.98
C CYS A 62 -12.48 -23.10 6.37
N ARG A 63 -12.01 -22.30 7.33
CA ARG A 63 -12.54 -22.20 8.70
C ARG A 63 -13.10 -20.79 8.89
N GLU A 64 -14.25 -20.67 9.56
CA GLU A 64 -14.72 -19.36 10.03
C GLU A 64 -13.76 -18.79 11.07
N ILE A 65 -13.55 -17.48 11.02
CA ILE A 65 -12.54 -16.77 11.81
C ILE A 65 -13.01 -16.58 13.24
#